data_AF-A0A929GZ65-F1
#
_entry.id   AF-A0A929GZ65-F1
#
_cell.length_a   1.000
_cell.length_b   1.000
_cell.length_c   1.000
_cell.angle_alpha   90.00
_cell.angle_beta   90.00
_cell.angle_gamma   90.00
#
_symmetry.space_group_name_H-M   'P 1'
#
loop_
_entity.id
_entity.type
_entity.pdbx_description
1 polymer ?
#
loop_
_entity_poly.entity_id
_entity_poly.type
_entity_poly.pdbx_seq_one_letter_code
_entity_poly.pdbx_strand_id
1 'polypeptide(L)'
;GWANPDSYPTWLDVRFEILTTKAAFLIDSPYHDYWCYGPDRAERQYWWRRDVDGLVNEFVKAILEDREPAISGEDARAALAIALAAYESSTSGQVVTLERR
;
A
#
# COMPACT_ATOMS: atom_id res chain seq x y z
N GLY A 1 -5.56 16.22 -0.98
CA GLY A 1 -6.09 15.23 -1.95
C GLY A 1 -7.45 15.66 -2.47
N TRP A 2 -7.99 14.95 -3.46
CA TRP A 2 -9.29 15.25 -4.10
C TRP A 2 -10.50 15.27 -3.14
N ALA A 3 -10.35 14.72 -1.93
CA ALA A 3 -11.38 14.65 -0.90
C ALA A 3 -10.98 15.35 0.42
N ASN A 4 -9.78 15.94 0.51
CA ASN A 4 -9.34 16.59 1.74
C ASN A 4 -9.95 18.00 1.84
N PRO A 5 -10.31 18.48 3.05
CA PRO A 5 -10.65 19.88 3.26
C PRO A 5 -9.49 20.82 2.92
N ASP A 6 -9.80 22.07 2.58
CA ASP A 6 -8.80 23.09 2.21
C ASP A 6 -7.74 23.33 3.30
N SER A 7 -8.14 23.22 4.58
CA SER A 7 -7.24 23.41 5.73
C SER A 7 -6.46 22.16 6.13
N TYR A 8 -6.59 21.06 5.38
CA TYR A 8 -5.94 19.81 5.75
C TYR A 8 -4.41 19.92 5.61
N PRO A 9 -3.63 19.49 6.63
CA PRO A 9 -2.21 19.86 6.75
C PRO A 9 -1.28 19.17 5.74
N THR A 10 -1.74 18.12 5.03
CA THR A 10 -0.93 17.35 4.08
C THR A 10 -1.69 17.02 2.78
N TRP A 11 -0.95 16.62 1.75
CA TRP A 11 -1.54 16.26 0.44
C TRP A 11 -2.22 14.89 0.42
N LEU A 12 -1.78 13.95 1.27
CA LEU A 12 -2.23 12.56 1.35
C LEU A 12 -2.45 12.16 2.81
N ASP A 13 -3.52 11.43 3.08
CA ASP A 13 -3.81 10.74 4.34
C ASP A 13 -4.21 9.30 4.02
N VAL A 14 -3.22 8.40 4.01
CA VAL A 14 -3.43 6.97 3.78
C VAL A 14 -3.11 6.26 5.07
N ARG A 15 -4.07 5.47 5.55
CA ARG A 15 -3.96 4.71 6.80
C ARG A 15 -4.23 3.25 6.53
N PHE A 16 -3.55 2.39 7.28
CA PHE A 16 -3.75 0.95 7.22
C PHE A 16 -3.97 0.40 8.61
N GLU A 17 -5.00 -0.42 8.74
CA GLU A 17 -5.22 -1.28 9.90
C GLU A 17 -5.04 -2.72 9.42
N ILE A 18 -3.98 -3.38 9.89
CA ILE A 18 -3.65 -4.74 9.46
C ILE A 18 -3.76 -5.63 10.68
N LEU A 19 -4.83 -6.44 10.71
CA LEU A 19 -5.05 -7.45 11.74
C LEU A 19 -4.55 -8.81 11.24
N THR A 20 -3.69 -9.44 12.03
CA THR A 20 -3.20 -10.80 11.78
C THR A 20 -3.56 -11.70 12.96
N THR A 21 -3.28 -13.00 12.85
CA THR A 21 -3.53 -13.95 13.95
C THR A 21 -2.58 -13.77 15.14
N LYS A 22 -1.50 -12.99 15.01
CA LYS A 22 -0.46 -12.85 16.04
C LYS A 22 -0.17 -11.42 16.47
N ALA A 23 -0.52 -10.44 15.63
CA ALA A 23 -0.22 -9.04 15.85
C ALA A 23 -1.22 -8.15 15.11
N ALA A 24 -1.31 -6.90 15.55
CA ALA A 24 -2.00 -5.84 14.84
C ALA A 24 -1.01 -4.72 14.52
N PHE A 25 -1.10 -4.19 13.30
CA PHE A 25 -0.34 -3.03 12.85
C PHE A 25 -1.30 -1.88 12.60
N LEU A 26 -1.03 -0.76 13.26
CA LEU A 26 -1.74 0.49 13.04
C LEU A 26 -0.78 1.47 12.37
N ILE A 27 -1.08 1.80 11.12
CA ILE A 27 -0.38 2.82 10.35
C ILE A 27 -1.35 4.00 10.24
N ASP A 28 -1.29 4.92 11.21
CA ASP A 28 -2.21 6.03 11.39
C ASP A 28 -1.66 7.39 10.92
N SER A 29 -0.41 7.41 10.48
CA SER A 29 0.24 8.56 9.85
C SER A 29 0.55 8.25 8.39
N PRO A 30 0.27 9.18 7.45
CA PRO A 30 0.70 9.04 6.06
C PRO A 30 2.24 9.01 5.91
N TYR A 31 2.98 9.43 6.96
CA TYR A 31 4.41 9.65 6.91
C TYR A 31 5.16 9.08 8.13
N HIS A 32 6.21 8.33 7.80
CA HIS A 32 7.42 8.00 8.57
C HIS A 32 7.33 7.17 9.85
N ASP A 33 6.16 6.75 10.32
CA ASP A 33 6.09 5.86 11.48
C ASP A 33 4.82 5.02 11.57
N TYR A 34 4.90 3.92 12.32
CA TYR A 34 3.75 3.09 12.69
C TYR A 34 3.96 2.45 14.06
N TRP A 35 2.86 2.02 14.68
CA TRP A 35 2.90 1.30 15.96
C TRP A 35 2.79 -0.21 15.76
N CYS A 36 3.65 -0.95 16.46
CA CYS A 36 3.58 -2.39 16.62
C CYS A 36 3.10 -2.73 18.04
N TYR A 37 2.03 -3.50 18.14
CA TYR A 37 1.52 -3.99 19.43
C TYR A 37 1.64 -5.52 19.49
N GLY A 38 2.22 -6.02 20.59
CA GLY A 38 2.35 -7.44 20.90
C GLY A 38 2.11 -7.72 22.39
N PRO A 39 2.06 -9.00 22.81
CA PRO A 39 1.75 -9.39 24.18
C PRO A 39 2.70 -8.82 25.24
N ASP A 40 3.93 -8.49 24.84
CA ASP A 40 5.04 -8.08 25.69
C ASP A 40 5.66 -6.73 25.28
N ARG A 41 5.14 -6.06 24.23
CA ARG A 41 5.71 -4.82 23.71
C ARG A 41 4.72 -3.91 23.00
N ALA A 42 4.95 -2.60 23.13
CA ALA A 42 4.38 -1.56 22.30
C ALA A 42 5.51 -0.64 21.84
N GLU A 43 5.79 -0.62 20.54
CA GLU A 43 6.93 0.12 19.98
C GLU A 43 6.52 0.93 18.75
N ARG A 44 7.09 2.14 18.65
CA ARG A 44 6.94 3.00 17.48
C ARG A 44 8.11 2.75 16.55
N GLN A 45 7.84 2.25 15.35
CA GLN A 45 8.84 2.00 14.33
C GLN A 45 8.89 3.16 13.36
N TYR A 46 10.08 3.75 13.19
CA TYR A 46 10.31 4.77 12.17
C TYR A 46 10.78 4.09 10.88
N TRP A 47 10.09 4.35 9.78
CA TRP A 47 10.38 3.77 8.48
C TRP A 47 10.58 4.90 7.48
N TRP A 48 11.70 4.90 6.77
CA TRP A 48 11.83 5.68 5.54
C TRP A 48 11.13 4.90 4.44
N ARG A 49 10.16 5.52 3.76
CA ARG A 49 9.58 4.93 2.54
C ARG A 49 10.73 4.60 1.57
N ARG A 50 10.57 3.51 0.82
CA ARG A 50 11.01 3.55 -0.59
C ARG A 50 10.08 4.57 -1.24
N ASP A 51 10.47 5.82 -1.16
CA ASP A 51 9.89 6.91 -1.91
C ASP A 51 10.08 6.65 -3.41
N VAL A 52 9.78 7.64 -4.24
CA VAL A 52 9.98 7.52 -5.69
C VAL A 52 11.41 7.07 -6.01
N ASP A 53 12.40 7.57 -5.27
CA ASP A 53 13.80 7.18 -5.44
C ASP A 53 14.01 5.70 -5.10
N GLY A 54 13.41 5.20 -4.02
CA GLY A 54 13.45 3.78 -3.67
C GLY A 54 12.86 2.86 -4.75
N LEU A 55 11.76 3.27 -5.40
CA LEU A 55 11.14 2.51 -6.49
C LEU A 55 11.98 2.56 -7.77
N VAL A 56 12.50 3.73 -8.14
CA VAL A 56 13.38 3.89 -9.30
C VAL A 56 14.68 3.09 -9.11
N ASN A 57 15.26 3.15 -7.91
CA ASN A 57 16.46 2.39 -7.58
C ASN A 57 16.20 0.88 -7.63
N GLU A 58 15.04 0.40 -7.18
CA GLU A 58 14.65 -1.01 -7.30
C GLU A 58 14.58 -1.44 -8.77
N PHE A 59 13.93 -0.64 -9.61
CA PHE A 59 13.81 -0.91 -11.04
C PHE A 59 15.19 -0.98 -11.72
N VAL A 60 16.06 0.00 -11.47
CA VAL A 60 17.42 0.01 -12.04
C VAL A 60 18.22 -1.20 -11.56
N LYS A 61 18.16 -1.54 -10.27
CA LYS A 61 18.88 -2.70 -9.73
C LYS A 61 18.40 -4.02 -10.33
N ALA A 62 17.08 -4.20 -10.48
CA ALA A 62 16.53 -5.42 -11.08
C ALA A 62 17.08 -5.67 -12.50
N ILE A 63 17.23 -4.59 -13.29
CA ILE A 63 17.83 -4.66 -14.63
C ILE A 63 19.32 -4.98 -14.56
N LEU A 64 20.09 -4.25 -13.74
CA LEU A 64 21.54 -4.42 -13.65
C LEU A 64 21.95 -5.80 -13.12
N GLU A 65 21.12 -6.37 -12.25
CA GLU A 65 21.37 -7.66 -11.59
C GLU A 65 20.72 -8.84 -12.34
N ASP A 66 20.01 -8.59 -13.45
CA ASP A 66 19.25 -9.60 -14.21
C ASP A 66 18.36 -10.48 -13.31
N ARG A 67 17.54 -9.82 -12.49
CA ARG A 67 16.62 -10.47 -11.54
C ARG A 67 15.20 -9.95 -11.68
N GLU A 68 14.25 -10.72 -11.15
CA GLU A 68 12.87 -10.27 -11.04
C GLU A 68 12.78 -9.04 -10.10
N PRO A 69 12.02 -7.98 -10.48
CA PRO A 69 11.80 -6.84 -9.60
C PRO A 69 10.97 -7.22 -8.37
N ALA A 70 11.14 -6.48 -7.27
CA ALA A 70 10.37 -6.71 -6.04
C ALA A 70 8.85 -6.54 -6.21
N ILE A 71 8.41 -5.79 -7.22
CA ILE A 71 7.02 -5.71 -7.66
C ILE A 71 7.01 -6.24 -9.09
N SER A 72 6.46 -7.43 -9.29
CA SER A 72 6.43 -8.08 -10.59
C SER A 72 5.35 -7.50 -11.51
N GLY A 73 5.42 -7.83 -12.79
CA GLY A 73 4.34 -7.52 -13.73
C GLY A 73 3.02 -8.23 -13.38
N GLU A 74 3.09 -9.39 -12.73
CA GLU A 74 1.92 -10.10 -12.22
C GLU A 74 1.23 -9.32 -11.11
N ASP A 75 2.01 -8.83 -10.13
CA ASP A 75 1.49 -8.00 -9.03
C ASP A 75 0.81 -6.73 -9.56
N ALA A 76 1.46 -6.05 -10.52
CA ALA A 76 0.92 -4.84 -11.15
C ALA A 76 -0.39 -5.12 -11.91
N ARG A 77 -0.48 -6.26 -12.61
CA ARG A 77 -1.70 -6.65 -13.31
C ARG A 77 -2.83 -6.99 -12.35
N ALA A 78 -2.54 -7.70 -11.27
CA ALA A 78 -3.53 -8.02 -10.24
C ALA A 78 -4.07 -6.74 -9.57
N ALA A 79 -3.20 -5.79 -9.25
CA ALA A 79 -3.61 -4.49 -8.71
C ALA A 79 -4.50 -3.71 -9.68
N LEU A 80 -4.17 -3.70 -10.99
CA LEU A 80 -4.99 -3.07 -12.01
C LEU A 80 -6.38 -3.71 -12.12
N ALA A 81 -6.47 -5.05 -12.05
CA ALA A 81 -7.75 -5.76 -12.08
C ALA A 81 -8.68 -5.33 -10.93
N ILE A 82 -8.14 -5.13 -9.73
CA ILE A 82 -8.89 -4.62 -8.58
C ILE A 82 -9.40 -3.19 -8.85
N ALA A 83 -8.55 -2.31 -9.38
CA ALA A 83 -8.94 -0.94 -9.69
C ALA A 83 -10.08 -0.88 -10.72
N LEU A 84 -10.00 -1.68 -11.79
CA LEU A 84 -11.04 -1.75 -12.82
C LEU A 84 -12.35 -2.33 -12.26
N ALA A 85 -12.28 -3.39 -11.45
CA ALA A 85 -13.46 -3.96 -10.81
C ALA A 85 -14.15 -2.97 -9.86
N ALA A 86 -13.40 -2.10 -9.18
CA ALA A 86 -13.97 -1.05 -8.34
C ALA A 86 -14.77 -0.02 -9.16
N TYR A 87 -14.26 0.40 -10.33
CA TYR A 87 -14.99 1.28 -11.25
C TYR A 87 -16.25 0.63 -11.82
N GLU A 88 -16.16 -0.65 -12.21
CA GLU A 88 -17.31 -1.42 -12.69
C GLU A 88 -18.37 -1.59 -11.60
N SER A 89 -17.95 -1.93 -10.39
CA SER A 89 -18.84 -2.07 -9.23
C SER A 89 -19.50 -0.73 -8.88
N SER A 90 -18.77 0.39 -8.91
CA SER A 90 -19.34 1.71 -8.62
C SER A 90 -20.40 2.14 -9.64
N THR A 91 -20.27 1.66 -10.89
CA THR A 91 -21.20 2.00 -11.97
C THR A 91 -22.43 1.10 -11.96
N SER A 92 -22.25 -0.19 -11.72
CA SER A 92 -23.32 -1.20 -11.77
C SER A 92 -24.08 -1.36 -10.44
N GLY A 93 -23.46 -0.98 -9.33
CA GLY A 93 -23.95 -1.28 -7.98
C GLY A 93 -23.92 -2.77 -7.62
N GLN A 94 -23.22 -3.59 -8.40
CA GLN A 94 -23.11 -5.04 -8.19
C GLN A 94 -21.72 -5.44 -7.71
N VAL A 95 -21.63 -6.61 -7.09
CA VAL A 95 -20.35 -7.24 -6.71
C VAL A 95 -19.67 -7.76 -7.97
N VAL A 96 -18.43 -7.33 -8.21
CA VAL A 96 -17.57 -7.85 -9.28
C VAL A 96 -16.60 -8.88 -8.68
N THR A 97 -16.68 -10.12 -9.16
CA THR A 97 -15.81 -11.20 -8.69
C THR A 97 -14.58 -11.30 -9.58
N LEU A 98 -13.39 -11.23 -9.00
CA LEU A 98 -12.14 -11.48 -9.70
C LEU A 98 -11.81 -12.97 -9.63
N GLU A 99 -11.51 -13.58 -10.78
CA GLU A 99 -11.02 -14.96 -10.79
C GLU A 99 -9.58 -15.02 -10.26
N ARG A 100 -9.31 -15.99 -9.39
CA ARG A 100 -7.96 -16.28 -8.91
C ARG A 100 -7.26 -17.13 -9.96
N ARG A 101 -6.38 -16.53 -10.76
CA ARG A 101 -5.46 -17.27 -11.63
C ARG A 101 -4.30 -17.84 -10.84
#